data_AF-A0A1R2BW30-F1
#
_entry.id   AF-A0A1R2BW30-F1
#
_cell.length_a   1.000
_cell.length_b   1.000
_cell.length_c   1.000
_cell.angle_alpha   90.00
_cell.angle_beta   90.00
_cell.angle_gamma   90.00
#
_symmetry.space_group_name_H-M   'P 1'
#
loop_
_entity.id
_entity.type
_entity.pdbx_description
1 polymer ?
#
loop_
_entity_poly.entity_id
_entity_poly.type
_entity_poly.pdbx_seq_one_letter_code
_entity_poly.pdbx_strand_id
1 'polypeptide(L)'
;MSNLWFGEIEEYTCEIHPVVPLAIIQHFLRKQGPAQSVMGLLLGTITEGLVQVCQILPINYFSAEENKVSFRSFGEGLKLQYNLMRETYPKYSLIGLYTLSDLHSRFIPIIQRIEKEFGVNNLLLYKFKPSAEGFESQCYLLMRFRLETLAVFKPVPTKILQGPLNVLVKKEADLHQVVKEIREYVSKGPENLASREIALLIGKVELESRNN
;
A
#
# COMPACT_ATOMS: atom_id res chain seq x y z
N MET A 1 -44.57 -0.61 -3.73
CA MET A 1 -43.78 0.60 -4.05
C MET A 1 -42.44 0.47 -3.34
N SER A 2 -41.35 0.34 -4.09
CA SER A 2 -40.00 0.24 -3.53
C SER A 2 -39.50 1.65 -3.24
N ASN A 3 -39.34 2.00 -1.96
CA ASN A 3 -38.70 3.25 -1.58
C ASN A 3 -37.23 3.22 -2.01
N LEU A 4 -36.86 4.14 -2.90
CA LEU A 4 -35.47 4.46 -3.21
C LEU A 4 -34.96 5.38 -2.09
N TRP A 5 -34.04 4.86 -1.29
CA TRP A 5 -33.39 5.63 -0.24
C TRP A 5 -32.12 6.24 -0.83
N PHE A 6 -32.11 7.55 -0.96
CA PHE A 6 -30.92 8.31 -1.29
C PHE A 6 -30.29 8.76 0.02
N GLY A 7 -29.02 8.44 0.21
CA GLY A 7 -28.21 8.90 1.33
C GLY A 7 -26.81 9.22 0.82
N GLU A 8 -26.17 10.21 1.44
CA GLU A 8 -24.75 10.46 1.21
C GLU A 8 -23.97 9.30 1.82
N ILE A 9 -23.18 8.61 0.99
CA ILE A 9 -22.24 7.61 1.48
C ILE A 9 -21.07 8.40 2.04
N GLU A 10 -20.67 8.16 3.29
CA GLU A 10 -19.45 8.73 3.87
C GLU A 10 -18.30 8.54 2.87
N GLU A 11 -17.65 9.64 2.50
CA GLU A 11 -16.52 9.60 1.60
C GLU A 11 -15.37 8.88 2.29
N TYR A 12 -15.10 7.63 1.87
CA TYR A 12 -13.94 6.94 2.37
C TYR A 12 -12.68 7.70 1.97
N THR A 13 -11.79 7.95 2.93
CA THR A 13 -10.43 8.43 2.66
C THR A 13 -9.44 7.34 3.03
N CYS A 14 -8.47 7.10 2.16
CA CYS A 14 -7.39 6.14 2.39
C CYS A 14 -6.10 6.86 2.78
N GLU A 15 -5.60 6.57 3.97
CA GLU A 15 -4.29 7.01 4.45
C GLU A 15 -3.32 5.84 4.46
N ILE A 16 -2.20 5.99 3.75
CA ILE A 16 -1.20 4.94 3.62
C ILE A 16 -0.02 5.27 4.52
N HIS A 17 0.29 4.41 5.48
CA HIS A 17 1.49 4.56 6.31
C HIS A 17 2.76 4.38 5.45
N PRO A 18 3.81 5.21 5.62
CA PRO A 18 5.06 5.16 4.86
C PRO A 18 5.72 3.78 4.73
N VAL A 19 5.58 2.95 5.75
CA VAL A 19 6.15 1.59 5.76
C VAL A 19 5.54 0.69 4.68
N VAL A 20 4.30 0.97 4.25
CA VAL A 20 3.55 0.13 3.31
C VAL A 20 4.18 0.18 1.91
N PRO A 21 4.36 1.35 1.26
CA PRO A 21 5.13 1.46 0.01
C PRO A 21 6.51 0.79 0.08
N LEU A 22 7.25 1.02 1.16
CA LEU A 22 8.59 0.45 1.36
C LEU A 22 8.56 -1.09 1.39
N ALA A 23 7.61 -1.65 2.14
CA ALA A 23 7.45 -3.09 2.24
C ALA A 23 7.01 -3.71 0.90
N ILE A 24 6.21 -3.01 0.11
CA ILE A 24 5.80 -3.45 -1.24
C ILE A 24 7.02 -3.49 -2.16
N ILE A 25 7.87 -2.45 -2.15
CA ILE A 25 9.12 -2.40 -2.92
C ILE A 25 10.03 -3.55 -2.49
N GLN A 26 10.18 -3.77 -1.18
CA GLN A 26 11.01 -4.85 -0.66
C GLN A 26 10.48 -6.23 -1.10
N HIS A 27 9.16 -6.44 -1.11
CA HIS A 27 8.56 -7.67 -1.62
C HIS A 27 8.87 -7.86 -3.11
N PHE A 28 8.72 -6.80 -3.91
CA PHE A 28 9.04 -6.84 -5.33
C PHE A 28 10.50 -7.23 -5.60
N LEU A 29 11.45 -6.59 -4.92
CA LEU A 29 12.88 -6.86 -5.09
C LEU A 29 13.31 -8.27 -4.69
N ARG A 30 12.54 -8.93 -3.79
CA ARG A 30 12.81 -10.31 -3.37
C ARG A 30 12.29 -11.35 -4.37
N LYS A 31 11.35 -11.00 -5.25
CA LYS A 31 10.78 -11.91 -6.24
C LYS A 31 11.76 -12.09 -7.41
N GLN A 32 12.37 -13.26 -7.50
CA GLN A 32 13.18 -13.66 -8.66
C GLN A 32 12.27 -14.37 -9.69
N GLY A 33 12.02 -13.77 -10.85
CA GLY A 33 11.27 -14.43 -11.93
C GLY A 33 10.80 -13.51 -13.06
N PRO A 34 10.41 -14.08 -14.23
CA PRO A 34 10.11 -13.33 -15.46
C PRO A 34 8.75 -12.60 -15.46
N ALA A 35 7.81 -12.96 -14.58
CA ALA A 35 6.53 -12.27 -14.43
C ALA A 35 6.53 -11.42 -13.15
N GLN A 36 7.04 -10.18 -13.27
CA GLN A 36 7.28 -9.28 -12.14
C GLN A 36 6.01 -8.54 -11.65
N SER A 37 4.93 -9.27 -11.35
CA SER A 37 3.81 -8.69 -10.59
C SER A 37 3.79 -9.25 -9.18
N VAL A 38 3.74 -8.36 -8.18
CA VAL A 38 3.50 -8.73 -6.79
C VAL A 38 2.12 -8.30 -6.32
N MET A 39 1.59 -9.07 -5.39
CA MET A 39 0.34 -8.81 -4.69
C MET A 39 0.47 -9.27 -3.24
N GLY A 40 -0.31 -8.67 -2.35
CA GLY A 40 -0.46 -9.17 -0.99
C GLY A 40 -1.66 -8.53 -0.31
N LEU A 41 -1.90 -8.94 0.94
CA LEU A 41 -2.94 -8.36 1.77
C LEU A 41 -2.48 -7.03 2.36
N LEU A 42 -3.45 -6.17 2.66
CA LEU A 42 -3.31 -4.95 3.43
C LEU A 42 -3.95 -5.12 4.79
N LEU A 43 -3.22 -4.72 5.83
CA LEU A 43 -3.69 -4.71 7.20
C LEU A 43 -3.73 -3.29 7.74
N GLY A 44 -4.76 -2.98 8.51
CA GLY A 44 -4.90 -1.68 9.13
C GLY A 44 -6.24 -1.49 9.83
N THR A 45 -6.63 -0.23 10.00
CA THR A 45 -7.81 0.16 10.78
C THR A 45 -8.82 0.91 9.92
N ILE A 46 -10.09 0.77 10.29
CA ILE A 46 -11.20 1.52 9.69
C ILE A 46 -11.89 2.25 10.84
N THR A 47 -12.01 3.56 10.75
CA THR A 47 -12.66 4.40 11.77
C THR A 47 -13.37 5.55 11.07
N GLU A 48 -14.70 5.61 11.17
CA GLU A 48 -15.51 6.76 10.70
C GLU A 48 -15.15 7.22 9.27
N GLY A 49 -15.27 6.32 8.28
CA GLY A 49 -14.93 6.61 6.89
C GLY A 49 -13.43 6.69 6.57
N LEU A 50 -12.55 6.76 7.57
CA LEU A 50 -11.10 6.75 7.37
C LEU A 50 -10.56 5.32 7.37
N VAL A 51 -9.89 4.93 6.28
CA VAL A 51 -9.15 3.68 6.17
C VAL A 51 -7.66 3.97 6.27
N GLN A 52 -7.02 3.50 7.34
CA GLN A 52 -5.58 3.62 7.52
C GLN A 52 -4.91 2.29 7.20
N VAL A 53 -4.05 2.30 6.19
CA VAL A 53 -3.27 1.14 5.75
C VAL A 53 -1.92 1.16 6.46
N CYS A 54 -1.68 0.20 7.34
CA CYS A 54 -0.53 0.23 8.26
C CYS A 54 0.53 -0.82 7.92
N GLN A 55 0.13 -1.99 7.42
CA GLN A 55 1.03 -3.09 7.11
C GLN A 55 0.59 -3.89 5.89
N ILE A 56 1.50 -4.73 5.40
CA ILE A 56 1.24 -5.64 4.30
C ILE A 56 1.56 -7.08 4.70
N LEU A 57 0.87 -8.04 4.07
CA LEU A 57 1.26 -9.44 4.08
C LEU A 57 1.45 -9.93 2.64
N PRO A 58 2.70 -10.16 2.19
CA PRO A 58 3.00 -10.67 0.85
C PRO A 58 2.27 -11.97 0.51
N ILE A 59 1.71 -12.06 -0.70
CA ILE A 59 1.15 -13.31 -1.22
C ILE A 59 2.02 -13.80 -2.39
N ASN A 60 2.31 -15.10 -2.39
CA ASN A 60 2.93 -15.78 -3.52
C ASN A 60 1.94 -15.92 -4.68
N TYR A 61 1.78 -14.83 -5.43
CA TYR A 61 0.95 -14.73 -6.62
C TYR A 61 1.71 -15.25 -7.86
N PHE A 62 1.05 -16.08 -8.67
CA PHE A 62 1.50 -16.50 -9.99
C PHE A 62 0.33 -16.39 -10.97
N SER A 63 0.40 -15.45 -11.92
CA SER A 63 -0.51 -15.44 -13.06
C SER A 63 0.05 -16.42 -14.09
N ALA A 64 -0.54 -17.62 -14.20
CA ALA A 64 -0.09 -18.59 -15.19
C ALA A 64 -0.65 -18.29 -16.60
N GLU A 65 -1.86 -17.75 -16.69
CA GLU A 65 -2.55 -17.43 -17.96
C GLU A 65 -3.54 -16.26 -17.77
N GLU A 66 -3.95 -15.60 -18.85
CA GLU A 66 -4.78 -14.37 -18.86
C GLU A 66 -6.09 -14.47 -18.04
N ASN A 67 -6.61 -15.67 -17.78
CA ASN A 67 -7.88 -15.88 -17.08
C ASN A 67 -7.85 -16.94 -15.98
N LYS A 68 -6.69 -17.51 -15.65
CA LYS A 68 -6.54 -18.51 -14.57
C LYS A 68 -5.62 -17.98 -13.49
N VAL A 69 -6.23 -17.53 -12.39
CA VAL A 69 -5.49 -17.19 -11.18
C VAL A 69 -5.25 -18.46 -10.37
N SER A 70 -4.03 -18.96 -10.41
CA SER A 70 -3.59 -20.04 -9.52
C SER A 70 -2.77 -19.46 -8.38
N PHE A 71 -3.21 -19.72 -7.17
CA PHE A 71 -2.52 -19.32 -5.96
C PHE A 71 -1.80 -20.55 -5.41
N ARG A 72 -0.47 -20.60 -5.50
CA ARG A 72 0.32 -21.72 -4.95
C ARG A 72 0.24 -21.81 -3.41
N SER A 73 -0.14 -20.72 -2.75
CA SER A 73 -0.19 -20.63 -1.29
C SER A 73 -1.51 -20.05 -0.75
N PHE A 74 -2.61 -20.19 -1.50
CA PHE A 74 -3.94 -19.91 -0.93
C PHE A 74 -4.36 -21.06 -0.02
N GLY A 75 -4.97 -20.75 1.12
CA GLY A 75 -5.41 -21.72 2.11
C GLY A 75 -4.78 -21.49 3.47
N GLU A 76 -4.57 -22.58 4.22
CA GLU A 76 -4.22 -22.56 5.64
C GLU A 76 -2.95 -21.76 5.96
N GLY A 77 -1.95 -21.76 5.07
CA GLY A 77 -0.71 -21.01 5.28
C GLY A 77 -0.89 -19.49 5.32
N LEU A 78 -1.70 -18.93 4.41
CA LEU A 78 -1.97 -17.48 4.40
C LEU A 78 -2.85 -17.07 5.58
N LYS A 79 -3.85 -17.89 5.92
CA LYS A 79 -4.67 -17.68 7.12
C LYS A 79 -3.85 -17.75 8.40
N LEU A 80 -2.93 -18.71 8.51
CA LEU A 80 -2.03 -18.83 9.65
C LEU A 80 -1.18 -17.57 9.79
N GLN A 81 -0.55 -17.11 8.71
CA GLN A 81 0.25 -15.87 8.73
C GLN A 81 -0.60 -14.65 9.10
N TYR A 82 -1.82 -14.54 8.58
CA TYR A 82 -2.76 -13.50 8.95
C TYR A 82 -3.13 -13.56 10.44
N ASN A 83 -3.40 -14.75 10.98
CA ASN A 83 -3.75 -14.93 12.39
C ASN A 83 -2.58 -14.56 13.31
N LEU A 84 -1.36 -14.99 13.01
CA LEU A 84 -0.15 -14.59 13.74
C LEU A 84 0.06 -13.07 13.71
N MET A 85 -0.21 -12.46 12.56
CA MET A 85 -0.18 -11.00 12.41
C MET A 85 -1.23 -10.32 13.31
N ARG A 86 -2.44 -10.87 13.41
CA ARG A 86 -3.49 -10.35 14.30
C ARG A 86 -3.19 -10.55 15.78
N GLU A 87 -2.50 -11.62 16.16
CA GLU A 87 -2.02 -11.81 17.54
C GLU A 87 -1.01 -10.72 17.92
N THR A 88 -0.12 -10.37 16.99
CA THR A 88 0.88 -9.32 17.21
C THR A 88 0.26 -7.92 17.17
N TYR A 89 -0.73 -7.70 16.29
CA TYR A 89 -1.40 -6.42 16.09
C TYR A 89 -2.93 -6.58 16.13
N PRO A 90 -3.53 -6.71 17.32
CA PRO A 90 -4.96 -7.07 17.47
C PRO A 90 -5.93 -6.03 16.91
N LYS A 91 -5.48 -4.77 16.80
CA LYS A 91 -6.26 -3.67 16.21
C LYS A 91 -6.33 -3.73 14.69
N TYR A 92 -5.45 -4.48 14.04
CA TYR A 92 -5.40 -4.53 12.58
C TYR A 92 -6.35 -5.58 12.04
N SER A 93 -7.16 -5.15 11.08
CA SER A 93 -8.07 -5.95 10.28
C SER A 93 -7.54 -6.10 8.85
N LEU A 94 -8.00 -7.12 8.14
CA LEU A 94 -7.83 -7.22 6.69
C LEU A 94 -8.69 -6.15 6.00
N ILE A 95 -8.05 -5.16 5.39
CA ILE A 95 -8.72 -4.00 4.77
C ILE A 95 -8.64 -4.00 3.24
N GLY A 96 -7.73 -4.79 2.67
CA GLY A 96 -7.57 -4.80 1.22
C GLY A 96 -6.46 -5.69 0.70
N LEU A 97 -6.12 -5.44 -0.56
CA LEU A 97 -5.01 -6.03 -1.29
C LEU A 97 -4.18 -4.92 -1.93
N TYR A 98 -2.88 -5.14 -2.11
CA TYR A 98 -2.06 -4.26 -2.94
C TYR A 98 -1.63 -4.95 -4.23
N THR A 99 -1.30 -4.16 -5.25
CA THR A 99 -0.69 -4.64 -6.49
C THR A 99 0.27 -3.61 -7.08
N LEU A 100 1.30 -4.11 -7.78
CA LEU A 100 2.15 -3.29 -8.65
C LEU A 100 1.71 -3.27 -10.12
N SER A 101 0.71 -4.07 -10.49
CA SER A 101 0.23 -4.13 -11.87
C SER A 101 -0.81 -3.07 -12.15
N ASP A 102 -0.98 -2.75 -13.43
CA ASP A 102 -2.10 -1.91 -13.85
C ASP A 102 -3.44 -2.61 -13.59
N LEU A 103 -4.46 -1.77 -13.37
CA LEU A 103 -5.79 -2.22 -13.01
C LEU A 103 -6.36 -3.11 -14.12
N HIS A 104 -6.82 -4.31 -13.75
CA HIS A 104 -7.33 -5.29 -14.71
C HIS A 104 -8.53 -6.03 -14.11
N SER A 105 -9.48 -6.41 -14.96
CA SER A 105 -10.68 -7.19 -14.60
C SER A 105 -10.39 -8.46 -13.79
N ARG A 106 -9.20 -9.07 -13.95
CA ARG A 106 -8.77 -10.26 -13.19
C ARG A 106 -8.68 -10.04 -11.68
N PHE A 107 -8.61 -8.79 -11.22
CA PHE A 107 -8.61 -8.48 -9.78
C PHE A 107 -9.98 -8.70 -9.13
N ILE A 108 -11.07 -8.67 -9.89
CA ILE A 108 -12.42 -8.88 -9.37
C ILE A 108 -12.56 -10.30 -8.78
N PRO A 109 -12.31 -11.39 -9.52
CA PRO A 109 -12.42 -12.74 -8.96
C PRO A 109 -11.37 -13.02 -7.87
N ILE A 110 -10.22 -12.33 -7.88
CA ILE A 110 -9.20 -12.42 -6.82
C ILE A 110 -9.75 -11.87 -5.51
N ILE A 111 -10.27 -10.64 -5.53
CA ILE A 111 -10.83 -9.98 -4.36
C ILE A 111 -11.98 -10.82 -3.79
N GLN A 112 -12.90 -11.29 -4.64
CA GLN A 112 -14.02 -12.14 -4.22
C GLN A 112 -13.56 -13.43 -3.54
N ARG A 113 -12.48 -14.05 -4.04
CA ARG A 113 -11.93 -15.26 -3.44
C ARG A 113 -11.34 -14.98 -2.05
N ILE A 114 -10.61 -13.87 -1.89
CA ILE A 114 -10.04 -13.44 -0.60
C ILE A 114 -11.17 -13.12 0.40
N GLU A 115 -12.15 -12.33 -0.01
CA GLU A 115 -13.33 -11.99 0.78
C GLU A 115 -14.01 -13.25 1.33
N LYS A 116 -14.29 -14.23 0.45
CA LYS A 116 -14.88 -15.51 0.83
C LYS A 116 -13.99 -16.29 1.79
N GLU A 117 -12.69 -16.32 1.55
CA GLU A 117 -11.76 -17.09 2.38
C GLU A 117 -11.64 -16.51 3.80
N PHE A 118 -11.59 -15.19 3.93
CA PHE A 118 -11.40 -14.49 5.20
C PHE A 118 -12.70 -14.07 5.89
N GLY A 119 -13.85 -14.28 5.25
CA GLY A 119 -15.15 -13.89 5.78
C GLY A 119 -15.32 -12.37 5.91
N VAL A 120 -14.72 -11.61 4.98
CA VAL A 120 -14.72 -10.14 4.96
C VAL A 120 -15.36 -9.64 3.67
N ASN A 121 -15.82 -8.39 3.66
CA ASN A 121 -16.42 -7.75 2.49
C ASN A 121 -15.79 -6.38 2.23
N ASN A 122 -15.95 -5.89 1.01
CA ASN A 122 -15.58 -4.53 0.59
C ASN A 122 -14.08 -4.24 0.73
N LEU A 123 -13.25 -5.22 0.36
CA LEU A 123 -11.80 -5.04 0.37
C LEU A 123 -11.37 -3.97 -0.64
N LEU A 124 -10.45 -3.11 -0.20
CA LEU A 124 -9.80 -2.13 -1.06
C LEU A 124 -8.75 -2.80 -1.95
N LEU A 125 -8.50 -2.20 -3.10
CA LEU A 125 -7.34 -2.49 -3.94
C LEU A 125 -6.43 -1.27 -3.96
N TYR A 126 -5.24 -1.39 -3.38
CA TYR A 126 -4.19 -0.38 -3.44
C TYR A 126 -3.28 -0.63 -4.63
N LYS A 127 -3.37 0.22 -5.65
CA LYS A 127 -2.36 0.28 -6.72
C LYS A 127 -1.21 1.13 -6.24
N PHE A 128 -0.03 0.53 -6.19
CA PHE A 128 1.22 1.24 -6.01
C PHE A 128 2.09 0.95 -7.23
N LYS A 129 2.60 1.96 -7.92
CA LYS A 129 3.50 1.72 -9.07
C LYS A 129 4.62 2.76 -9.04
N PRO A 130 5.88 2.33 -8.80
CA PRO A 130 7.02 3.21 -8.99
C PRO A 130 7.07 3.66 -10.46
N SER A 131 7.24 4.96 -10.69
CA SER A 131 7.44 5.56 -12.01
C SER A 131 8.66 6.49 -11.98
N ALA A 132 9.12 6.95 -13.15
CA ALA A 132 10.25 7.87 -13.23
C ALA A 132 9.97 9.23 -12.55
N GLU A 133 8.68 9.63 -12.49
CA GLU A 133 8.22 10.90 -11.93
C GLU A 133 7.84 10.79 -10.44
N GLY A 134 7.93 9.59 -9.84
CA GLY A 134 7.62 9.37 -8.43
C GLY A 134 6.90 8.04 -8.20
N PHE A 135 5.81 8.09 -7.43
CA PHE A 135 5.01 6.90 -7.12
C PHE A 135 3.54 7.14 -7.47
N GLU A 136 2.98 6.30 -8.33
CA GLU A 136 1.53 6.22 -8.45
C GLU A 136 0.99 5.48 -7.21
N SER A 137 0.12 6.15 -6.46
CA SER A 137 -0.48 5.64 -5.23
C SER A 137 -1.97 5.92 -5.26
N GLN A 138 -2.79 4.88 -5.41
CA GLN A 138 -4.24 5.03 -5.55
C GLN A 138 -4.96 3.81 -4.99
N CYS A 139 -5.89 4.05 -4.06
CA CYS A 139 -6.84 3.05 -3.60
C CYS A 139 -8.10 3.03 -4.47
N TYR A 140 -8.66 1.84 -4.63
CA TYR A 140 -9.91 1.60 -5.32
C TYR A 140 -10.82 0.73 -4.46
N LEU A 141 -12.11 1.04 -4.46
CA LEU A 141 -13.16 0.19 -3.90
C LEU A 141 -13.87 -0.56 -5.02
N LEU A 142 -14.07 -1.86 -4.86
CA LEU A 142 -14.86 -2.66 -5.81
C LEU A 142 -16.36 -2.44 -5.54
N MET A 143 -17.00 -1.60 -6.35
CA MET A 143 -18.45 -1.40 -6.31
C MET A 143 -19.15 -2.47 -7.15
N ARG A 144 -20.16 -3.12 -6.56
CA ARG A 144 -20.98 -4.15 -7.21
C ARG A 144 -22.38 -3.60 -7.39
N PHE A 145 -22.89 -3.64 -8.61
CA PHE A 145 -24.24 -3.15 -8.91
C PHE A 145 -25.25 -4.29 -8.79
N ARG A 146 -26.47 -3.98 -8.32
CA ARG A 146 -27.56 -4.95 -8.07
C ARG A 146 -28.00 -5.78 -9.28
N LEU A 147 -27.49 -5.49 -10.48
CA LEU A 147 -27.63 -6.35 -11.67
C LEU A 147 -26.69 -7.59 -11.65
N GLU A 148 -25.98 -7.82 -10.54
CA GLU A 148 -25.13 -8.97 -10.17
C GLU A 148 -24.01 -9.37 -11.13
N THR A 149 -23.92 -8.72 -12.29
CA THR A 149 -22.97 -9.02 -13.38
C THR A 149 -21.95 -7.90 -13.60
N LEU A 150 -22.21 -6.71 -13.06
CA LEU A 150 -21.36 -5.54 -13.22
C LEU A 150 -20.64 -5.19 -11.92
N ALA A 151 -19.31 -5.14 -11.99
CA ALA A 151 -18.48 -4.62 -10.92
C ALA A 151 -17.46 -3.61 -11.49
N VAL A 152 -17.25 -2.52 -10.76
CA VAL A 152 -16.38 -1.41 -11.18
C VAL A 152 -15.49 -0.99 -10.02
N PHE A 153 -14.24 -0.66 -10.32
CA PHE A 153 -13.33 -0.06 -9.37
C PHE A 153 -13.58 1.45 -9.29
N LYS A 154 -14.08 1.92 -8.15
CA LYS A 154 -14.24 3.34 -7.85
C LYS A 154 -12.97 3.86 -7.16
N PRO A 155 -12.30 4.90 -7.65
CA PRO A 155 -11.16 5.48 -6.96
C PRO A 155 -11.60 6.09 -5.62
N VAL A 156 -10.73 5.96 -4.63
CA VAL A 156 -10.91 6.49 -3.27
C VAL A 156 -9.85 7.56 -3.04
N PRO A 157 -10.17 8.75 -2.51
CA PRO A 157 -9.15 9.74 -2.13
C PRO A 157 -8.03 9.08 -1.32
N THR A 158 -6.79 9.16 -1.82
CA THR A 158 -5.65 8.43 -1.27
C THR A 158 -4.52 9.39 -0.96
N LYS A 159 -3.96 9.28 0.25
CA LYS A 159 -2.82 10.08 0.70
C LYS A 159 -1.81 9.18 1.40
N ILE A 160 -0.53 9.33 1.08
CA ILE A 160 0.55 8.74 1.88
C ILE A 160 0.80 9.68 3.07
N LEU A 161 0.69 9.15 4.29
CA LEU A 161 0.98 9.91 5.50
C LEU A 161 2.44 10.34 5.51
N GLN A 162 2.71 11.53 6.06
CA GLN A 162 4.08 12.02 6.15
C GLN A 162 4.88 11.20 7.15
N GLY A 163 6.07 10.78 6.72
CA GLY A 163 7.09 10.14 7.54
C GLY A 163 8.46 10.37 6.89
N PRO A 164 9.52 9.62 7.24
CA PRO A 164 10.88 9.87 6.74
C PRO A 164 11.05 9.81 5.21
N LEU A 165 10.01 9.42 4.47
CA LEU A 165 9.94 9.44 3.01
C LEU A 165 9.78 10.84 2.39
N ASN A 166 9.63 11.91 3.17
CA ASN A 166 9.62 13.29 2.63
C ASN A 166 10.92 13.63 1.86
N VAL A 167 11.99 12.86 2.04
CA VAL A 167 13.24 12.94 1.26
C VAL A 167 13.05 12.43 -0.19
N LEU A 168 12.12 11.51 -0.43
CA LEU A 168 11.93 10.86 -1.73
C LEU A 168 10.98 11.60 -2.68
N VAL A 169 10.33 12.68 -2.21
CA VAL A 169 9.30 13.40 -2.98
C VAL A 169 9.91 14.47 -3.91
N LYS A 170 11.24 14.60 -3.97
CA LYS A 170 11.89 15.61 -4.83
C LYS A 170 13.14 15.08 -5.54
N LYS A 171 12.91 14.36 -6.64
CA LYS A 171 13.68 14.36 -7.93
C LYS A 171 13.57 13.01 -8.62
N GLU A 172 13.63 13.04 -9.95
CA GLU A 172 13.81 11.90 -10.84
C GLU A 172 14.88 10.94 -10.28
N ALA A 173 14.45 9.83 -9.71
CA ALA A 173 15.36 8.83 -9.18
C ALA A 173 14.89 7.46 -9.69
N ASP A 174 15.76 6.83 -10.48
CA ASP A 174 15.68 5.40 -10.81
C ASP A 174 15.38 4.60 -9.53
N LEU A 175 14.55 3.55 -9.64
CA LEU A 175 14.26 2.61 -8.55
C LEU A 175 15.55 2.13 -7.85
N HIS A 176 16.65 1.97 -8.58
CA HIS A 176 17.96 1.64 -8.01
C HIS A 176 18.52 2.74 -7.10
N GLN A 177 18.31 4.00 -7.47
CA GLN A 177 18.74 5.15 -6.71
C GLN A 177 17.89 5.36 -5.45
N VAL A 178 16.56 5.19 -5.56
CA VAL A 178 15.64 5.16 -4.41
C VAL A 178 16.04 4.07 -3.42
N VAL A 179 16.34 2.86 -3.91
CA VAL A 179 16.79 1.73 -3.07
C VAL A 179 18.13 2.03 -2.42
N LYS A 180 19.06 2.68 -3.13
CA LYS A 180 20.35 3.11 -2.57
C LYS A 180 20.16 4.13 -1.45
N GLU A 181 19.32 5.13 -1.66
CA GLU A 181 19.05 6.18 -0.67
C GLU A 181 18.36 5.62 0.58
N ILE A 182 17.39 4.70 0.42
CA ILE A 182 16.77 3.99 1.54
C ILE A 182 17.81 3.17 2.32
N ARG A 183 18.71 2.46 1.61
CA ARG A 183 19.79 1.70 2.27
C ARG A 183 20.75 2.61 3.04
N GLU A 184 21.10 3.76 2.48
CA GLU A 184 21.95 4.74 3.15
C GLU A 184 21.26 5.39 4.35
N TYR A 185 19.96 5.65 4.29
CA TYR A 185 19.19 6.18 5.39
C TYR A 185 19.11 5.16 6.55
N VAL A 186 18.79 3.90 6.23
CA VAL A 186 18.70 2.81 7.22
C VAL A 186 20.07 2.50 7.84
N SER A 187 21.16 2.57 7.06
CA SER A 187 22.51 2.31 7.59
C SER A 187 23.05 3.42 8.49
N LYS A 188 22.58 4.66 8.32
CA LYS A 188 22.99 5.80 9.15
C LYS A 188 22.23 5.87 10.47
N GLY A 189 21.03 5.30 10.57
CA GLY A 189 20.20 5.33 11.78
C GLY A 189 19.60 6.72 12.10
N PRO A 190 18.45 6.79 12.78
CA PRO A 190 17.74 8.06 13.02
C PRO A 190 18.52 9.07 13.89
N GLU A 191 19.45 8.60 14.73
CA GLU A 191 20.23 9.45 15.65
C GLU A 191 21.34 10.27 14.95
N ASN A 192 21.85 9.79 13.81
CA ASN A 192 22.96 10.47 13.10
C ASN A 192 22.50 11.61 12.17
N LEU A 193 21.22 11.67 11.82
CA LEU A 193 20.68 12.72 10.95
C LEU A 193 20.25 13.97 11.73
N ALA A 194 19.63 13.80 12.90
CA ALA A 194 19.32 14.91 13.80
C ALA A 194 20.58 15.73 14.16
N SER A 195 21.70 15.03 14.38
CA SER A 195 22.99 15.66 14.71
C SER A 195 23.59 16.46 13.54
N ARG A 196 23.34 16.04 12.29
CA ARG A 196 23.84 16.72 11.09
C ARG A 196 22.96 17.89 10.64
N GLU A 197 21.64 17.77 10.78
CA GLU A 197 20.73 18.87 10.48
C GLU A 197 20.84 19.99 11.50
N ILE A 198 21.03 19.65 12.80
CA ILE A 198 21.33 20.63 13.83
C ILE A 198 22.70 21.30 13.58
N ALA A 199 23.73 20.56 13.17
CA ALA A 199 25.03 21.15 12.82
C ALA A 199 24.97 22.06 11.58
N LEU A 200 24.15 21.72 10.58
CA LEU A 200 23.90 22.58 9.41
C LEU A 200 23.09 23.83 9.77
N LEU A 201 22.12 23.72 10.67
CA LEU A 201 21.36 24.86 11.19
C LEU A 201 22.25 25.78 12.04
N ILE A 202 23.09 25.24 12.91
CA ILE A 202 24.06 26.02 13.71
C ILE A 202 25.07 26.72 12.80
N GLY A 203 25.65 26.00 11.82
CA GLY A 203 26.61 26.61 10.89
C GLY A 203 26.00 27.70 10.00
N LYS A 204 24.71 27.60 9.67
CA LYS A 204 24.00 28.62 8.89
C LYS A 204 23.66 29.86 9.72
N VAL A 205 23.26 29.68 10.98
CA VAL A 205 23.04 30.78 11.94
C VAL A 205 24.34 31.51 12.27
N GLU A 206 25.48 30.81 12.37
CA GLU A 206 26.80 31.42 12.58
C GLU A 206 27.32 32.20 11.35
N LEU A 207 26.93 31.80 10.13
CA LEU A 207 27.27 32.52 8.90
C LEU A 207 26.40 33.77 8.71
N GLU A 208 25.14 33.74 9.14
CA GLU A 208 24.23 34.88 9.06
C GLU A 208 24.50 35.93 10.15
N SER A 209 25.02 35.54 11.32
CA SER A 209 25.42 36.48 12.39
C SER A 209 26.76 37.18 12.15
N ARG A 210 27.59 36.67 11.23
CA ARG A 210 28.86 37.31 10.82
C ARG A 210 28.72 38.27 9.65
N ASN A 211 27.58 38.25 8.96
CA ASN A 211 27.29 39.08 7.78
C ASN A 211 26.26 40.20 8.07
N ASN A 212 25.89 40.40 9.34
CA ASN A 212 25.18 41.56 9.88
C ASN A 212 26.07 42.28 10.91
#